data_AF-A0A9J7DKD8-F1
#
_entry.id   AF-A0A9J7DKD8-F1
#
_cell.length_a   1.000
_cell.length_b   1.000
_cell.length_c   1.000
_cell.angle_alpha   90.00
_cell.angle_beta   90.00
_cell.angle_gamma   90.00
#
_symmetry.space_group_name_H-M   'P 1'
#
loop_
_entity.id
_entity.type
_entity.pdbx_description
1 polymer ?
#
loop_
_entity_poly.entity_id
_entity_poly.type
_entity_poly.pdbx_seq_one_letter_code
_entity_poly.pdbx_strand_id
1 'polypeptide(L)'
;MPERRTNAFYKTNLDTPAWRLLTSFSVIRNYYRLTQPYRGEIGQQFAYLDGFRSASTLLVLWIHSFYLQFLPAHNPGYFEDQAKTTVGLMFLNSTVIIEMFMVMSGLLLHLKCSQSAIVTPQSSWKRCLQIFLIIQISHYVRFLPTLIALIGVNSIILTSLADGPYWRHIIEPGRTFGRTTWWKNLLMINNFSPKDTISPHTWYLASNFQIFAVYTMIIIFVLKYPQY
;
A
#
# COMPACT_ATOMS: atom_id res chain seq x y z
N MET A 1 -31.08 -11.54 -36.23
CA MET A 1 -30.90 -11.81 -34.79
C MET A 1 -29.59 -11.17 -34.36
N PRO A 2 -29.58 -10.26 -33.35
CA PRO A 2 -28.37 -9.55 -32.97
C PRO A 2 -27.38 -10.52 -32.31
N GLU A 3 -26.14 -10.53 -32.78
CA GLU A 3 -25.01 -11.23 -32.17
C GLU A 3 -25.02 -11.01 -30.65
N ARG A 4 -25.14 -12.10 -29.88
CA ARG A 4 -24.82 -12.08 -28.45
C ARG A 4 -23.36 -11.64 -28.33
N ARG A 5 -23.12 -10.35 -28.04
CA ARG A 5 -21.79 -9.83 -27.69
C ARG A 5 -21.28 -10.67 -26.52
N THR A 6 -20.40 -11.62 -26.81
CA THR A 6 -19.85 -12.48 -25.78
C THR A 6 -18.96 -11.63 -24.89
N ASN A 7 -19.08 -11.80 -23.57
CA ASN A 7 -18.20 -11.13 -22.59
C ASN A 7 -16.72 -11.50 -22.75
N ALA A 8 -16.37 -12.34 -23.75
CA ALA A 8 -15.01 -12.72 -24.12
C ALA A 8 -14.11 -11.50 -24.41
N PHE A 9 -14.65 -10.42 -24.99
CA PHE A 9 -13.90 -9.19 -25.26
C PHE A 9 -13.27 -8.56 -24.00
N TYR A 10 -13.92 -8.72 -22.84
CA TYR A 10 -13.43 -8.17 -21.58
C TYR A 10 -12.40 -9.06 -20.88
N LYS A 11 -12.24 -10.33 -21.32
CA LYS A 11 -11.29 -11.28 -20.72
C LYS A 11 -9.85 -11.06 -21.20
N THR A 12 -9.67 -10.54 -22.41
CA THR A 12 -8.35 -10.31 -23.02
C THR A 12 -7.89 -8.87 -22.83
N ASN A 13 -6.58 -8.65 -22.70
CA ASN A 13 -6.02 -7.29 -22.73
C ASN A 13 -6.01 -6.77 -24.17
N LEU A 14 -6.27 -5.47 -24.34
CA LEU A 14 -6.14 -4.81 -25.64
C LEU A 14 -4.67 -4.74 -26.06
N ASP A 15 -4.35 -4.79 -27.34
CA ASP A 15 -2.95 -4.87 -27.79
C ASP A 15 -2.19 -3.55 -27.59
N THR A 16 -2.85 -2.42 -27.84
CA THR A 16 -2.23 -1.09 -27.76
C THR A 16 -2.07 -0.62 -26.31
N PRO A 17 -0.90 -0.08 -25.90
CA PRO A 17 -0.66 0.39 -24.54
C PRO A 17 -1.58 1.55 -24.13
N ALA A 18 -1.89 2.47 -25.05
CA ALA A 18 -2.84 3.57 -24.79
C ALA A 18 -4.23 3.04 -24.40
N TRP A 19 -4.73 2.03 -25.12
CA TRP A 19 -6.01 1.42 -24.81
C TRP A 19 -5.99 0.62 -23.51
N ARG A 20 -4.86 -0.02 -23.16
CA ARG A 20 -4.70 -0.66 -21.83
C ARG A 20 -4.79 0.36 -20.70
N LEU A 21 -4.21 1.53 -20.88
CA LEU A 21 -4.27 2.60 -19.88
C LEU A 21 -5.69 3.14 -19.73
N LEU A 22 -6.36 3.45 -20.84
CA LEU A 22 -7.74 3.96 -20.82
C LEU A 22 -8.75 2.95 -20.26
N THR A 23 -8.47 1.65 -20.39
CA THR A 23 -9.33 0.58 -19.87
C THR A 23 -8.89 0.03 -18.51
N SER A 24 -7.86 0.62 -17.88
CA SER A 24 -7.31 0.16 -16.61
C SER A 24 -8.32 0.20 -15.44
N PHE A 25 -9.28 1.13 -15.47
CA PHE A 25 -10.35 1.27 -14.49
C PHE A 25 -11.66 0.54 -14.87
N SER A 26 -11.66 -0.27 -15.93
CA SER A 26 -12.84 -1.02 -16.32
C SER A 26 -13.19 -2.11 -15.30
N VAL A 27 -14.34 -1.96 -14.63
CA VAL A 27 -14.84 -2.90 -13.61
C VAL A 27 -14.94 -4.33 -14.16
N ILE A 28 -15.51 -4.50 -15.34
CA ILE A 28 -15.73 -5.83 -15.95
C ILE A 28 -14.39 -6.51 -16.26
N ARG A 29 -13.42 -5.78 -16.85
CA ARG A 29 -12.09 -6.34 -17.14
C ARG A 29 -11.34 -6.69 -15.85
N ASN A 30 -11.42 -5.82 -14.85
CA ASN A 30 -10.77 -6.05 -13.56
C ASN A 30 -11.41 -7.20 -12.79
N TYR A 31 -12.72 -7.41 -12.88
CA TYR A 31 -13.39 -8.58 -12.33
C TYR A 31 -12.87 -9.88 -12.96
N TYR A 32 -12.75 -9.94 -14.29
CA TYR A 32 -12.17 -11.11 -14.95
C TYR A 32 -10.69 -11.31 -14.61
N ARG A 33 -9.92 -10.25 -14.37
CA ARG A 33 -8.54 -10.37 -13.89
C ARG A 33 -8.46 -10.86 -12.45
N LEU A 34 -9.36 -10.40 -11.59
CA LEU A 34 -9.42 -10.77 -10.18
C LEU A 34 -9.82 -12.22 -9.97
N THR A 35 -10.68 -12.75 -10.84
CA THR A 35 -11.17 -14.14 -10.80
C THR A 35 -10.28 -15.12 -11.57
N GLN A 36 -9.13 -14.69 -12.09
CA GLN A 36 -8.18 -15.60 -12.74
C GLN A 36 -7.56 -16.56 -11.72
N PRO A 37 -7.37 -17.84 -12.10
CA PRO A 37 -6.68 -18.78 -11.24
C PRO A 37 -5.21 -18.38 -11.08
N TYR A 38 -4.67 -18.72 -9.90
CA TYR A 38 -3.26 -18.55 -9.59
C TYR A 38 -2.38 -19.33 -10.59
N ARG A 39 -1.31 -18.68 -11.06
CA ARG A 39 -0.38 -19.26 -12.03
C ARG A 39 0.82 -19.86 -11.33
N GLY A 40 1.20 -21.08 -11.74
CA GLY A 40 2.35 -21.79 -11.21
C GLY A 40 2.13 -22.37 -9.81
N GLU A 41 3.00 -23.29 -9.41
CA GLU A 41 2.92 -24.01 -8.14
C GLU A 41 3.04 -23.08 -6.93
N ILE A 42 4.03 -22.18 -6.94
CA ILE A 42 4.22 -21.17 -5.89
C ILE A 42 3.01 -20.25 -5.76
N GLY A 43 2.44 -19.81 -6.89
CA GLY A 43 1.25 -18.95 -6.86
C GLY A 43 0.07 -19.61 -6.16
N GLN A 44 -0.09 -20.92 -6.32
CA GLN A 44 -1.13 -21.70 -5.64
C GLN A 44 -0.81 -21.91 -4.16
N GLN A 45 0.45 -22.25 -3.82
CA GLN A 45 0.88 -22.43 -2.43
C GLN A 45 0.69 -21.16 -1.59
N PHE A 46 0.91 -19.98 -2.17
CA PHE A 46 0.79 -18.69 -1.47
C PHE A 46 -0.55 -17.97 -1.70
N ALA A 47 -1.53 -18.60 -2.33
CA ALA A 47 -2.84 -18.00 -2.62
C ALA A 47 -3.56 -17.48 -1.36
N TYR A 48 -3.38 -18.15 -0.21
CA TYR A 48 -3.96 -17.75 1.06
C TYR A 48 -3.51 -16.36 1.53
N LEU A 49 -2.33 -15.89 1.10
CA LEU A 49 -1.81 -14.56 1.46
C LEU A 49 -2.69 -13.44 0.92
N ASP A 50 -3.34 -13.62 -0.23
CA ASP A 50 -4.25 -12.59 -0.76
C ASP A 50 -5.53 -12.47 0.07
N GLY A 51 -6.06 -13.61 0.53
CA GLY A 51 -7.19 -13.63 1.47
C GLY A 51 -6.81 -12.96 2.80
N PHE A 52 -5.65 -13.32 3.34
CA PHE A 52 -5.12 -12.74 4.58
C PHE A 52 -4.90 -11.22 4.47
N ARG A 53 -4.32 -10.75 3.36
CA ARG A 53 -4.15 -9.31 3.08
C ARG A 53 -5.48 -8.58 2.99
N SER A 54 -6.47 -9.20 2.33
CA SER A 54 -7.80 -8.61 2.18
C SER A 54 -8.48 -8.45 3.54
N ALA A 55 -8.50 -9.51 4.35
CA ALA A 55 -9.05 -9.48 5.70
C ALA A 55 -8.33 -8.46 6.60
N SER A 56 -6.99 -8.47 6.59
CA SER A 56 -6.17 -7.52 7.34
C SER A 56 -6.43 -6.07 6.92
N THR A 57 -6.63 -5.80 5.62
CA THR A 57 -6.95 -4.45 5.13
C THR A 57 -8.31 -3.99 5.63
N LEU A 58 -9.32 -4.86 5.60
CA LEU A 58 -10.65 -4.54 6.14
C LEU A 58 -10.59 -4.25 7.65
N LEU A 59 -9.81 -5.04 8.39
CA LEU A 59 -9.58 -4.84 9.81
C LEU A 59 -8.94 -3.47 10.07
N VAL A 60 -7.90 -3.09 9.32
CA VAL A 60 -7.25 -1.77 9.45
C VAL A 60 -8.23 -0.62 9.17
N LEU A 61 -9.07 -0.75 8.14
CA LEU A 61 -10.09 0.25 7.82
C LEU A 61 -11.12 0.39 8.95
N TRP A 62 -11.55 -0.73 9.53
CA TRP A 62 -12.49 -0.73 10.65
C TRP A 62 -11.87 -0.04 11.88
N ILE A 63 -10.61 -0.33 12.18
CA ILE A 63 -9.85 0.26 13.27
C ILE A 63 -9.67 1.77 13.08
N HIS A 64 -9.32 2.22 11.88
CA HIS A 64 -9.20 3.65 11.58
C HIS A 64 -10.54 4.39 11.72
N SER A 65 -11.63 3.75 11.30
CA SER A 65 -12.98 4.30 11.46
C SER A 65 -13.35 4.44 12.94
N PHE A 66 -12.95 3.48 13.78
CA PHE A 66 -13.12 3.53 15.23
C PHE A 66 -12.32 4.69 15.84
N TYR A 67 -11.04 4.87 15.47
CA TYR A 67 -10.20 5.96 15.98
C TYR A 67 -10.74 7.36 15.66
N LEU A 68 -11.37 7.56 14.50
CA LEU A 68 -11.98 8.84 14.15
C LEU A 68 -13.14 9.24 15.09
N GLN A 69 -13.76 8.28 15.78
CA GLN A 69 -14.82 8.54 16.76
C GLN A 69 -14.30 9.16 18.08
N PHE A 70 -12.97 9.15 18.31
CA PHE A 70 -12.36 9.74 19.50
C PHE A 70 -12.18 11.27 19.37
N LEU A 71 -12.18 11.80 18.14
CA LEU A 71 -11.94 13.22 17.88
C LEU A 71 -13.04 14.15 18.46
N PRO A 72 -14.33 13.77 18.53
CA PRO A 72 -15.39 14.58 19.16
C PRO A 72 -15.77 14.10 20.58
N ALA A 73 -14.83 13.56 21.36
CA ALA A 73 -15.14 12.96 22.66
C ALA A 73 -15.62 13.98 23.71
N HIS A 74 -16.94 14.09 23.90
CA HIS A 74 -17.53 14.82 25.04
C HIS A 74 -17.29 14.10 26.38
N ASN A 75 -17.07 12.78 26.35
CA ASN A 75 -16.74 11.97 27.53
C ASN A 75 -15.41 11.24 27.32
N PRO A 76 -14.26 11.87 27.64
CA PRO A 76 -12.95 11.22 27.54
C PRO A 76 -12.82 9.99 28.47
N GLY A 77 -13.51 9.98 29.62
CA GLY A 77 -13.48 8.86 30.57
C GLY A 77 -13.99 7.54 29.99
N TYR A 78 -15.01 7.58 29.12
CA TYR A 78 -15.49 6.39 28.41
C TYR A 78 -14.37 5.75 27.58
N PHE A 79 -13.57 6.56 26.89
CA PHE A 79 -12.48 6.06 26.05
C PHE A 79 -11.31 5.54 26.88
N GLU A 80 -11.01 6.19 28.01
CA GLU A 80 -10.02 5.69 28.97
C GLU A 80 -10.42 4.33 29.55
N ASP A 81 -11.70 4.13 29.87
CA ASP A 81 -12.18 2.84 30.37
C ASP A 81 -12.18 1.77 29.28
N GLN A 82 -12.56 2.12 28.05
CA GLN A 82 -12.43 1.22 26.90
C GLN A 82 -10.98 0.82 26.66
N ALA A 83 -10.02 1.74 26.79
CA ALA A 83 -8.59 1.47 26.64
C ALA A 83 -8.03 0.51 27.70
N LYS A 84 -8.69 0.35 28.86
CA LYS A 84 -8.33 -0.63 29.89
C LYS A 84 -8.84 -2.03 29.60
N THR A 85 -9.84 -2.17 28.72
CA THR A 85 -10.38 -3.48 28.34
C THR A 85 -9.40 -4.22 27.41
N THR A 86 -9.45 -5.56 27.42
CA THR A 86 -8.64 -6.39 26.52
C THR A 86 -8.86 -6.03 25.05
N VAL A 87 -10.10 -5.76 24.66
CA VAL A 87 -10.45 -5.36 23.29
C VAL A 87 -9.87 -3.99 22.94
N GLY A 88 -9.95 -3.02 23.84
CA GLY A 88 -9.32 -1.71 23.66
C GLY A 88 -7.80 -1.79 23.53
N LEU A 89 -7.15 -2.61 24.36
CA LEU A 89 -5.71 -2.87 24.26
C LEU A 89 -5.33 -3.54 22.93
N MET A 90 -6.13 -4.48 22.42
CA MET A 90 -5.92 -5.05 21.08
C MET A 90 -5.96 -3.99 19.99
N PHE A 91 -6.90 -3.03 20.07
CA PHE A 91 -6.97 -1.92 19.11
C PHE A 91 -5.78 -0.98 19.18
N LEU A 92 -5.32 -0.66 20.39
CA LEU A 92 -4.11 0.16 20.60
C LEU A 92 -2.86 -0.50 20.02
N ASN A 93 -2.78 -1.83 20.06
CA ASN A 93 -1.69 -2.62 19.48
C ASN A 93 -1.92 -3.05 18.02
N SER A 94 -2.84 -2.41 17.31
CA SER A 94 -3.18 -2.75 15.91
C SER A 94 -2.03 -2.58 14.91
N THR A 95 -0.93 -1.94 15.31
CA THR A 95 0.30 -1.82 14.49
C THR A 95 0.90 -3.18 14.12
N VAL A 96 0.64 -4.23 14.90
CA VAL A 96 1.07 -5.61 14.59
C VAL A 96 0.56 -6.07 13.21
N ILE A 97 -0.64 -5.65 12.80
CA ILE A 97 -1.18 -5.98 11.47
C ILE A 97 -0.29 -5.40 10.37
N ILE A 98 0.22 -4.18 10.58
CA ILE A 98 1.11 -3.49 9.63
C ILE A 98 2.45 -4.22 9.54
N GLU A 99 3.00 -4.70 10.66
CA GLU A 99 4.22 -5.50 10.69
C GLU A 99 4.08 -6.80 9.88
N MET A 100 2.92 -7.46 9.97
CA MET A 100 2.62 -8.63 9.13
C MET A 100 2.69 -8.30 7.63
N PHE A 101 2.20 -7.13 7.21
CA PHE A 101 2.33 -6.68 5.80
C PHE A 101 3.79 -6.48 5.38
N MET A 102 4.64 -5.97 6.27
CA MET A 102 6.07 -5.79 5.99
C MET A 102 6.77 -7.15 5.84
N VAL A 103 6.50 -8.09 6.75
CA VAL A 103 7.05 -9.47 6.69
C VAL A 103 6.61 -10.18 5.42
N MET A 104 5.32 -10.12 5.07
CA MET A 104 4.81 -10.69 3.81
C MET A 104 5.49 -10.07 2.58
N SER A 105 5.79 -8.77 2.60
CA SER A 105 6.47 -8.09 1.49
C SER A 105 7.91 -8.58 1.32
N GLY A 106 8.63 -8.78 2.42
CA GLY A 106 9.97 -9.39 2.43
C GLY A 106 9.97 -10.83 1.90
N LEU A 107 9.03 -11.66 2.37
CA LEU A 107 8.86 -13.04 1.91
C LEU A 107 8.64 -13.13 0.39
N LEU A 108 7.68 -12.37 -0.14
CA LEU A 108 7.40 -12.37 -1.58
C LEU A 108 8.56 -11.81 -2.40
N LEU A 109 9.29 -10.82 -1.88
CA LEU A 109 10.49 -10.31 -2.53
C LEU A 109 11.57 -11.39 -2.62
N HIS A 110 11.81 -12.13 -1.55
CA HIS A 110 12.76 -13.23 -1.54
C HIS A 110 12.40 -14.30 -2.56
N LEU A 111 11.16 -14.79 -2.54
CA LEU A 111 10.65 -15.79 -3.50
C LEU A 111 10.81 -15.34 -4.95
N LYS A 112 10.46 -14.08 -5.24
CA LYS A 112 10.61 -13.52 -6.58
C LYS A 112 12.07 -13.46 -7.02
N CYS A 113 12.97 -13.02 -6.14
CA CYS A 113 14.39 -12.88 -6.47
C CYS A 113 15.08 -14.25 -6.62
N SER A 114 14.75 -15.22 -5.77
CA SER A 114 15.32 -16.57 -5.83
C SER A 114 14.86 -17.33 -7.08
N GLN A 115 13.57 -17.27 -7.41
CA GLN A 115 13.02 -17.95 -8.60
C GLN A 115 13.46 -17.34 -9.91
N SER A 116 13.57 -16.01 -9.96
CA SER A 116 13.96 -15.32 -11.19
C SER A 116 15.46 -15.42 -11.47
N ALA A 117 16.25 -15.99 -10.54
CA ALA A 117 17.71 -16.09 -10.59
C ALA A 117 18.40 -14.78 -11.07
N ILE A 118 17.82 -13.63 -10.69
CA ILE A 118 18.23 -12.32 -11.18
C ILE A 118 19.64 -11.93 -10.70
N VAL A 119 20.03 -12.46 -9.54
CA VAL A 119 21.35 -12.29 -8.94
C VAL A 119 21.94 -13.68 -8.77
N THR A 120 23.16 -13.83 -9.29
CA THR A 120 23.98 -15.04 -9.16
C THR A 120 25.31 -14.69 -8.48
N PRO A 121 26.04 -15.66 -7.93
CA PRO A 121 27.37 -15.41 -7.34
C PRO A 121 28.35 -14.74 -8.31
N GLN A 122 28.22 -15.01 -9.61
CA GLN A 122 29.04 -14.45 -10.68
C GLN A 122 28.60 -13.04 -11.11
N SER A 123 27.48 -12.52 -10.59
CA SER A 123 26.96 -11.21 -10.95
C SER A 123 27.88 -10.09 -10.46
N SER A 124 28.18 -9.12 -11.33
CA SER A 124 28.97 -7.93 -10.95
C SER A 124 28.20 -7.02 -9.98
N TRP A 125 28.94 -6.25 -9.17
CA TRP A 125 28.32 -5.26 -8.27
C TRP A 125 27.52 -4.17 -9.01
N LYS A 126 27.96 -3.80 -10.23
CA LYS A 126 27.20 -2.88 -11.10
C LYS A 126 25.84 -3.46 -11.47
N ARG A 127 25.78 -4.76 -11.81
CA ARG A 127 24.52 -5.45 -12.11
C ARG A 127 23.62 -5.55 -10.88
N CYS A 128 24.19 -5.85 -9.72
CA CYS A 128 23.45 -5.90 -8.45
C CYS A 128 22.80 -4.54 -8.12
N LEU A 129 23.55 -3.44 -8.29
CA LEU A 129 23.03 -2.09 -8.09
C LEU A 129 21.91 -1.74 -9.10
N GLN A 130 22.06 -2.11 -10.36
CA GLN A 130 21.00 -1.93 -11.37
C GLN A 130 19.72 -2.66 -10.98
N ILE A 131 19.84 -3.92 -10.54
CA ILE A 131 18.69 -4.73 -10.09
C ILE A 131 18.04 -4.09 -8.87
N PHE A 132 18.82 -3.66 -7.90
CA PHE A 132 18.33 -2.94 -6.73
C PHE A 132 17.50 -1.73 -7.14
N LEU A 133 18.06 -0.86 -8.00
CA LEU A 133 17.36 0.35 -8.47
C LEU A 133 16.08 0.02 -9.24
N ILE A 134 16.09 -0.98 -10.13
CA ILE A 134 14.89 -1.40 -10.86
C ILE A 134 13.80 -1.88 -9.91
N ILE A 135 14.16 -2.69 -8.89
CA ILE A 135 13.22 -3.17 -7.88
C ILE A 135 12.64 -2.00 -7.08
N GLN A 136 13.49 -1.07 -6.60
CA GLN A 136 13.04 0.08 -5.81
C GLN A 136 12.18 1.05 -6.62
N ILE A 137 12.57 1.37 -7.86
CA ILE A 137 11.79 2.26 -8.73
C ILE A 137 10.46 1.62 -9.09
N SER A 138 10.43 0.33 -9.44
CA SER A 138 9.18 -0.38 -9.74
C SER A 138 8.25 -0.41 -8.55
N HIS A 139 8.80 -0.60 -7.34
CA HIS A 139 8.04 -0.56 -6.10
C HIS A 139 7.49 0.84 -5.81
N TYR A 140 8.31 1.89 -5.98
CA TYR A 140 7.92 3.28 -5.77
C TYR A 140 6.83 3.75 -6.74
N VAL A 141 7.02 3.51 -8.04
CA VAL A 141 6.07 3.89 -9.10
C VAL A 141 4.73 3.17 -8.94
N ARG A 142 4.67 2.01 -8.30
CA ARG A 142 3.41 1.32 -7.99
C ARG A 142 2.53 2.13 -7.03
N PHE A 143 3.10 2.77 -6.01
CA PHE A 143 2.32 3.51 -5.01
C PHE A 143 2.10 4.97 -5.36
N LEU A 144 2.99 5.53 -6.19
CA LEU A 144 2.99 6.94 -6.53
C LEU A 144 1.64 7.48 -7.07
N PRO A 145 0.93 6.81 -8.01
CA PRO A 145 -0.34 7.30 -8.52
C PRO A 145 -1.42 7.42 -7.43
N THR A 146 -1.51 6.40 -6.58
CA THR A 146 -2.49 6.37 -5.48
C THR A 146 -2.16 7.44 -4.43
N LEU A 147 -0.87 7.64 -4.12
CA LEU A 147 -0.44 8.65 -3.16
C LEU A 147 -0.71 10.07 -3.67
N ILE A 148 -0.44 10.36 -4.95
CA ILE A 148 -0.76 11.64 -5.57
C ILE A 148 -2.27 11.89 -5.53
N ALA A 149 -3.07 10.88 -5.87
CA ALA A 149 -4.53 10.98 -5.79
C ALA A 149 -5.00 11.26 -4.35
N LEU A 150 -4.44 10.58 -3.36
CA LEU A 150 -4.76 10.79 -1.94
C LEU A 150 -4.42 12.22 -1.50
N ILE A 151 -3.23 12.72 -1.84
CA ILE A 151 -2.82 14.11 -1.54
C ILE A 151 -3.79 15.10 -2.19
N GLY A 152 -4.16 14.89 -3.44
CA GLY A 152 -5.11 15.74 -4.16
C GLY A 152 -6.51 15.73 -3.55
N VAL A 153 -7.02 14.54 -3.19
CA VAL A 153 -8.33 14.40 -2.51
C VAL A 153 -8.33 15.16 -1.19
N ASN A 154 -7.29 14.99 -0.36
CA ASN A 154 -7.21 15.65 0.94
C ASN A 154 -6.99 17.17 0.84
N SER A 155 -6.16 17.63 -0.11
CA SER A 155 -5.81 19.05 -0.23
C SER A 155 -6.84 19.89 -0.96
N ILE A 156 -7.58 19.29 -1.89
CA ILE A 156 -8.47 20.00 -2.83
C ILE A 156 -9.91 19.59 -2.58
N ILE A 157 -10.23 18.30 -2.78
CA ILE A 157 -11.63 17.83 -2.83
C ILE A 157 -12.29 17.94 -1.46
N LEU A 158 -11.68 17.38 -0.41
CA LEU A 158 -12.27 17.39 0.93
C LEU A 158 -12.41 18.81 1.49
N THR A 159 -11.52 19.74 1.10
CA THR A 159 -11.59 21.13 1.54
C THR A 159 -12.79 21.89 0.97
N SER A 160 -13.38 21.40 -0.11
CA SER A 160 -14.52 22.02 -0.79
C SER A 160 -15.82 21.20 -0.66
N LEU A 161 -15.78 20.06 0.02
CA LEU A 161 -16.91 19.11 0.06
C LEU A 161 -18.01 19.52 1.06
N ALA A 162 -17.65 20.21 2.14
CA ALA A 162 -18.58 20.64 3.18
C ALA A 162 -18.07 21.89 3.91
N ASP A 163 -18.99 22.64 4.51
CA ASP A 163 -18.73 23.90 5.23
C ASP A 163 -19.15 23.84 6.71
N GLY A 164 -19.17 22.65 7.30
CA GLY A 164 -19.51 22.49 8.72
C GLY A 164 -18.43 23.06 9.66
N PRO A 165 -18.81 23.62 10.83
CA PRO A 165 -17.84 24.17 11.80
C PRO A 165 -16.84 23.12 12.28
N TYR A 166 -17.28 21.88 12.50
CA TYR A 166 -16.40 20.77 12.87
C TYR A 166 -15.61 20.21 11.67
N TRP A 167 -16.17 20.28 10.47
CA TRP A 167 -15.49 19.83 9.24
C TRP A 167 -14.19 20.60 9.00
N ARG A 168 -14.20 21.92 9.27
CA ARG A 168 -12.99 22.75 9.17
C ARG A 168 -11.88 22.25 10.09
N HIS A 169 -12.19 21.88 11.33
CA HIS A 169 -11.19 21.36 12.27
C HIS A 169 -10.52 20.06 11.80
N ILE A 170 -11.25 19.20 11.09
CA ILE A 170 -10.70 17.95 10.56
C ILE A 170 -9.85 18.20 9.30
N ILE A 171 -10.30 19.10 8.42
CA ILE A 171 -9.77 19.22 7.05
C ILE A 171 -8.74 20.35 6.89
N GLU A 172 -8.74 21.39 7.73
CA GLU A 172 -7.74 22.48 7.67
C GLU A 172 -6.29 22.01 7.79
N PRO A 173 -5.95 21.03 8.66
CA PRO A 173 -4.62 20.43 8.68
C PRO A 173 -4.25 19.85 7.31
N GLY A 174 -5.18 19.12 6.67
CA GLY A 174 -4.99 18.56 5.35
C GLY A 174 -4.75 19.63 4.28
N ARG A 175 -5.49 20.74 4.31
CA ARG A 175 -5.31 21.89 3.41
C ARG A 175 -3.95 22.57 3.58
N THR A 176 -3.53 22.79 4.83
CA THR A 176 -2.29 23.51 5.15
C THR A 176 -1.08 22.68 4.80
N PHE A 177 -1.00 21.44 5.31
CA PHE A 177 0.11 20.53 5.05
C PHE A 177 0.18 20.08 3.59
N GLY A 178 -0.96 20.04 2.89
CA GLY A 178 -1.03 19.81 1.45
C GLY A 178 -0.36 20.87 0.59
N ARG A 179 -0.20 22.09 1.09
CA ARG A 179 0.48 23.18 0.36
C ARG A 179 1.96 23.29 0.73
N THR A 180 2.30 23.01 1.98
CA THR A 180 3.66 23.24 2.51
C THR A 180 4.53 21.99 2.55
N THR A 181 3.94 20.81 2.80
CA THR A 181 4.66 19.59 3.17
C THR A 181 4.23 18.34 2.41
N TRP A 182 3.40 18.47 1.37
CA TRP A 182 2.97 17.36 0.50
C TRP A 182 4.13 16.54 -0.05
N TRP A 183 5.24 17.20 -0.38
CA TRP A 183 6.45 16.57 -0.91
C TRP A 183 7.07 15.56 0.06
N LYS A 184 6.89 15.72 1.39
CA LYS A 184 7.39 14.75 2.39
C LYS A 184 6.75 13.37 2.23
N ASN A 185 5.47 13.34 1.84
CA ASN A 185 4.75 12.09 1.56
C ASN A 185 5.29 11.44 0.29
N LEU A 186 5.48 12.24 -0.78
CA LEU A 186 6.02 11.71 -2.03
C LEU A 186 7.44 11.15 -1.85
N LEU A 187 8.31 11.85 -1.12
CA LEU A 187 9.66 11.35 -0.82
C LEU A 187 9.68 10.19 0.17
N MET A 188 8.53 9.73 0.68
CA MET A 188 8.44 8.62 1.65
C MET A 188 9.25 8.89 2.93
N ILE A 189 9.25 10.13 3.42
CA ILE A 189 9.95 10.55 4.66
C ILE A 189 9.00 11.10 5.73
N ASN A 190 7.68 11.08 5.46
CA ASN A 190 6.68 11.63 6.37
C ASN A 190 6.58 10.88 7.71
N ASN A 191 7.13 9.66 7.80
CA ASN A 191 7.23 8.92 9.06
C ASN A 191 8.17 9.58 10.08
N PHE A 192 9.15 10.38 9.65
CA PHE A 192 10.04 11.14 10.55
C PHE A 192 9.49 12.51 10.96
N SER A 193 8.38 12.95 10.37
CA SER A 193 7.71 14.22 10.67
C SER A 193 6.19 14.04 10.78
N PRO A 194 5.71 13.22 11.72
CA PRO A 194 4.28 12.87 11.81
C PRO A 194 3.38 14.08 12.12
N LYS A 195 3.94 15.17 12.65
CA LYS A 195 3.20 16.41 12.95
C LYS A 195 2.95 17.28 11.71
N ASP A 196 3.73 17.09 10.65
CA ASP A 196 3.74 17.94 9.46
C ASP A 196 3.43 17.12 8.20
N THR A 197 2.35 16.34 8.25
CA THR A 197 1.94 15.49 7.13
C THR A 197 0.46 15.67 6.84
N ILE A 198 0.14 15.78 5.56
CA ILE A 198 -1.24 15.83 5.08
C ILE A 198 -2.02 14.56 5.40
N SER A 199 -1.35 13.42 5.45
CA SER A 199 -1.99 12.13 5.67
C SER A 199 -1.17 11.36 6.69
N PRO A 200 -1.48 11.48 8.00
CA PRO A 200 -0.74 10.77 9.05
C PRO A 200 -0.73 9.26 8.82
N HIS A 201 -1.84 8.72 8.34
CA HIS A 201 -2.02 7.28 8.06
C HIS A 201 -1.08 6.73 6.97
N THR A 202 -0.39 7.55 6.17
CA THR A 202 0.58 7.06 5.16
C THR A 202 1.96 6.75 5.75
N TRP A 203 2.16 6.93 7.06
CA TRP A 203 3.44 6.64 7.73
C TRP A 203 3.94 5.21 7.45
N TYR A 204 3.02 4.23 7.41
CA TYR A 204 3.37 2.84 7.18
C TYR A 204 3.86 2.60 5.75
N LEU A 205 3.37 3.38 4.78
CA LEU A 205 3.80 3.29 3.39
C LEU A 205 5.26 3.74 3.25
N ALA A 206 5.60 4.86 3.90
CA ALA A 206 6.97 5.36 3.96
C ALA A 206 7.91 4.37 4.67
N SER A 207 7.47 3.86 5.83
CA SER A 207 8.23 2.84 6.57
C SER A 207 8.43 1.55 5.76
N ASN A 208 7.38 1.05 5.08
CA ASN A 208 7.47 -0.12 4.23
C ASN A 208 8.41 0.11 3.04
N PHE A 209 8.42 1.30 2.42
CA PHE A 209 9.37 1.62 1.35
C PHE A 209 10.83 1.56 1.84
N GLN A 210 11.11 2.14 3.01
CA GLN A 210 12.44 2.15 3.62
C GLN A 210 12.90 0.73 4.01
N ILE A 211 12.05 -0.03 4.70
CA ILE A 211 12.34 -1.41 5.12
C ILE A 211 12.48 -2.33 3.90
N PHE A 212 11.67 -2.15 2.85
CA PHE A 212 11.77 -2.93 1.61
C PHE A 212 13.11 -2.69 0.90
N ALA A 213 13.66 -1.49 0.95
CA ALA A 213 15.02 -1.23 0.47
C ALA A 213 16.06 -2.04 1.26
N VAL A 214 15.94 -2.08 2.60
CA VAL A 214 16.82 -2.90 3.45
C VAL A 214 16.70 -4.38 3.11
N TYR A 215 15.48 -4.92 3.01
CA TYR A 215 15.28 -6.32 2.59
C TYR A 215 15.87 -6.62 1.22
N THR A 216 15.74 -5.70 0.26
CA THR A 216 16.32 -5.88 -1.07
C THR A 216 17.84 -5.94 -1.03
N MET A 217 18.49 -5.09 -0.23
CA MET A 217 19.95 -5.13 -0.03
C MET A 217 20.39 -6.46 0.58
N ILE A 218 19.71 -6.91 1.65
CA ILE A 218 20.01 -8.18 2.31
C ILE A 218 19.84 -9.34 1.35
N ILE A 219 18.73 -9.41 0.61
CA ILE A 219 18.46 -10.50 -0.34
C ILE A 219 19.51 -10.53 -1.46
N ILE A 220 19.88 -9.38 -2.02
CA ILE A 220 20.94 -9.31 -3.03
C ILE A 220 22.27 -9.83 -2.47
N PHE A 221 22.60 -9.46 -1.23
CA PHE A 221 23.82 -9.91 -0.57
C PHE A 221 23.83 -11.43 -0.36
N VAL A 222 22.74 -11.98 0.20
CA VAL A 222 22.58 -13.43 0.44
C VAL A 222 22.63 -14.22 -0.87
N LEU A 223 21.95 -13.76 -1.93
CA LEU A 223 21.97 -14.45 -3.23
C LEU A 223 23.33 -14.39 -3.92
N LYS A 224 24.13 -13.35 -3.66
CA LYS A 224 25.49 -13.23 -4.17
C LYS A 224 26.46 -14.14 -3.42
N TYR A 225 26.23 -14.39 -2.12
CA TYR A 225 27.09 -15.21 -1.26
C TYR A 225 26.31 -16.35 -0.59
N PRO A 226 25.83 -17.35 -1.34
CA PRO A 226 24.96 -18.42 -0.81
C PRO A 226 25.67 -19.41 0.13
N GLN A 227 26.99 -19.29 0.32
CA GLN A 227 27.80 -20.17 1.18
C GLN A 227 28.04 -19.62 2.60
N TYR A 228 27.44 -18.47 2.93
CA TYR A 228 27.40 -17.90 4.28
C TYR A 228 25.95 -17.71 4.71
#